data_AF-V5H6Y7-F1
#
_entry.id   AF-V5H6Y7-F1
#
_cell.length_a   1.000
_cell.length_b   1.000
_cell.length_c   1.000
_cell.angle_alpha   90.00
_cell.angle_beta   90.00
_cell.angle_gamma   90.00
#
_symmetry.space_group_name_H-M   'P 1'
#
loop_
_entity.id
_entity.type
_entity.pdbx_description
1 polymer ?
#
loop_
_entity_poly.entity_id
_entity_poly.type
_entity_poly.pdbx_seq_one_letter_code
_entity_poly.pdbx_strand_id
1 'polypeptide(L)'
;AEGAMDGPAVTSMEAPQLALLLHRDPGNLLVIDSRPFLEFNTCHIVGAVNICCSKIVKRRLQQDKVGVRELLQHACGDWGSGAPTVVVYDQGSWDPCAVGTDSFLGVLLLKLQPAFPRVALLAGGFEEFGGRYPGLCRDQRASSGPSLTSLSQPCLPTGHQGPTRILPFLYLGSQQDAQNRELLRDHNITYELNVSASCPKPEFIQETQFMRIPVNDNYSEKLMPHFAGACRFLDKVRESGGCVLVHCLAGISRSPTVAIAYVMRHLRLSSDDAYRYVKAKRPSISPNFNFLGQLLEWEKQLRRERVLGPCAPPCPASPSSGCPKRLYPPDTILGLPENLVTLGIPRSPTGVAA
;
A
#
# COMPACT_ATOMS: atom_id res chain seq x y z
N ALA A 1 29.91 12.73 39.28
CA ALA A 1 29.05 13.75 38.66
C ALA A 1 29.28 13.67 37.16
N GLU A 2 28.61 12.74 36.49
CA GLU A 2 28.63 12.65 35.03
C GLU A 2 27.66 13.70 34.50
N GLY A 3 28.18 14.71 33.82
CA GLY A 3 27.38 15.79 33.24
C GLY A 3 26.50 15.24 32.13
N ALA A 4 25.18 15.36 32.32
CA ALA A 4 24.22 15.23 31.25
C ALA A 4 24.59 16.26 30.16
N MET A 5 25.07 15.79 29.02
CA MET A 5 25.19 16.60 27.81
C MET A 5 23.77 16.85 27.30
N ASP A 6 23.09 17.86 27.86
CA ASP A 6 21.85 18.40 27.31
C ASP A 6 22.15 18.89 25.90
N GLY A 7 21.83 18.07 24.89
CA GLY A 7 21.81 18.50 23.50
C GLY A 7 20.87 19.69 23.34
N PRO A 8 21.07 20.55 22.32
CA PRO A 8 20.27 21.76 22.13
C PRO A 8 18.78 21.41 22.15
N ALA A 9 18.00 22.14 22.98
CA ALA A 9 16.58 21.89 23.15
C ALA A 9 15.82 22.02 21.82
N VAL A 10 14.75 21.23 21.66
CA VAL A 10 13.83 21.38 20.54
C VAL A 10 13.21 22.78 20.61
N THR A 11 13.37 23.56 19.55
CA THR A 11 12.84 24.92 19.46
C THR A 11 11.48 24.95 18.78
N SER A 12 10.72 26.04 18.95
CA SER A 12 9.54 26.31 18.11
C SER A 12 9.96 27.21 16.94
N MET A 13 9.42 26.94 15.74
CA MET A 13 9.68 27.68 14.51
C MET A 13 8.37 28.20 13.94
N GLU A 14 8.34 29.49 13.63
CA GLU A 14 7.17 30.14 13.06
C GLU A 14 7.04 29.89 11.55
N ALA A 15 5.81 29.83 11.04
CA ALA A 15 5.54 29.58 9.62
C ALA A 15 6.34 30.47 8.63
N PRO A 16 6.50 31.79 8.87
CA PRO A 16 7.33 32.63 7.99
C PRO A 16 8.81 32.23 7.94
N GLN A 17 9.36 31.68 9.03
CA GLN A 17 10.75 31.24 9.08
C GLN A 17 10.94 29.99 8.21
N LEU A 18 10.05 29.01 8.31
CA LEU A 18 10.08 27.82 7.46
C LEU A 18 9.90 28.20 5.98
N ALA A 19 8.98 29.10 5.66
CA ALA A 19 8.76 29.57 4.30
C ALA A 19 10.03 30.21 3.70
N LEU A 20 10.80 30.98 4.49
CA LEU A 20 12.08 31.54 4.04
C LEU A 20 13.15 30.47 3.79
N LEU A 21 13.25 29.46 4.68
CA LEU A 21 14.21 28.37 4.54
C LEU A 21 13.94 27.53 3.28
N LEU A 22 12.66 27.25 2.98
CA LEU A 22 12.25 26.53 1.77
C LEU A 22 12.68 27.23 0.47
N HIS A 23 12.78 28.56 0.47
CA HIS A 23 13.21 29.33 -0.70
C HIS A 23 14.73 29.51 -0.80
N ARG A 24 15.42 29.65 0.34
CA ARG A 24 16.83 30.08 0.38
C ARG A 24 17.85 28.95 0.47
N ASP A 25 17.52 27.86 1.18
CA ASP A 25 18.48 26.80 1.48
C ASP A 25 17.82 25.41 1.54
N PRO A 26 17.22 24.93 0.43
CA PRO A 26 16.55 23.63 0.41
C PRO A 26 17.51 22.44 0.56
N GLY A 27 18.81 22.62 0.31
CA GLY A 27 19.82 21.56 0.39
C GLY A 27 20.24 21.19 1.81
N ASN A 28 19.98 22.06 2.79
CA ASN A 28 20.37 21.88 4.18
C ASN A 28 19.15 21.87 5.15
N LEU A 29 17.97 21.61 4.61
CA LEU A 29 16.70 21.59 5.33
C LEU A 29 16.04 20.21 5.19
N LEU A 30 15.72 19.59 6.32
CA LEU A 30 14.91 18.38 6.37
C LEU A 30 13.56 18.70 7.01
N VAL A 31 12.49 18.65 6.21
CA VAL A 31 11.13 18.86 6.71
C VAL A 31 10.45 17.51 6.93
N ILE A 32 9.95 17.28 8.13
CA ILE A 32 9.32 16.02 8.55
C ILE A 32 7.84 16.29 8.84
N ASP A 33 6.98 15.58 8.12
CA ASP A 33 5.55 15.52 8.41
C ASP A 33 5.28 14.34 9.37
N SER A 34 4.78 14.65 10.56
CA SER A 34 4.39 13.68 11.59
C SER A 34 2.87 13.51 11.68
N ARG A 35 2.14 13.84 10.62
CA ARG A 35 0.70 13.60 10.53
C ARG A 35 0.44 12.20 9.97
N PRO A 36 -0.80 11.69 10.11
CA PRO A 36 -1.21 10.49 9.41
C PRO A 36 -0.88 10.56 7.93
N PHE A 37 -0.42 9.45 7.35
CA PHE A 37 -0.06 9.35 5.93
C PHE A 37 -1.18 9.88 5.00
N LEU A 38 -2.44 9.70 5.38
CA LEU A 38 -3.58 10.21 4.62
C LEU A 38 -3.59 11.74 4.53
N GLU A 39 -3.31 12.44 5.63
CA GLU A 39 -3.25 13.90 5.67
C GLU A 39 -2.06 14.40 4.84
N PHE A 40 -0.91 13.76 4.98
CA PHE A 40 0.27 14.05 4.17
C PHE A 40 -0.01 13.92 2.65
N ASN A 41 -0.60 12.81 2.20
CA ASN A 41 -0.88 12.63 0.76
C ASN A 41 -2.00 13.51 0.24
N THR A 42 -2.91 13.95 1.12
CA THR A 42 -3.92 14.93 0.75
C THR A 42 -3.25 16.26 0.42
N CYS A 43 -2.47 16.78 1.36
CA CYS A 43 -1.70 18.00 1.16
C CYS A 43 -0.58 18.08 2.19
N HIS A 44 0.63 18.44 1.78
CA HIS A 44 1.79 18.58 2.68
C HIS A 44 2.71 19.71 2.23
N ILE A 45 3.57 20.18 3.13
CA ILE A 45 4.59 21.20 2.82
C ILE A 45 5.56 20.63 1.79
N VAL A 46 5.92 21.41 0.77
CA VAL A 46 6.81 20.98 -0.32
C VAL A 46 8.14 20.44 0.22
N GLY A 47 8.58 19.30 -0.32
CA GLY A 47 9.82 18.64 0.09
C GLY A 47 9.75 17.94 1.45
N ALA A 48 8.61 17.98 2.15
CA ALA A 48 8.45 17.27 3.40
C ALA A 48 8.42 15.75 3.21
N VAL A 49 8.94 15.04 4.20
CA VAL A 49 8.97 13.59 4.26
C VAL A 49 8.08 13.11 5.40
N ASN A 50 7.17 12.20 5.09
CA ASN A 50 6.28 11.64 6.10
C ASN A 50 6.96 10.49 6.86
N ILE A 51 7.03 10.61 8.17
CA ILE A 51 7.43 9.50 9.04
C ILE A 51 6.15 8.89 9.59
N CYS A 52 5.62 7.89 8.87
CA CYS A 52 4.35 7.22 9.17
C CYS A 52 4.13 6.96 10.66
N CYS A 53 3.15 7.66 11.24
CA CYS A 53 2.77 7.67 12.66
C CYS A 53 2.09 6.38 13.12
N SER A 54 2.76 5.24 12.99
CA SER A 54 2.24 3.95 13.42
C SER A 54 2.66 3.62 14.86
N LYS A 55 1.78 2.91 15.59
CA LYS A 55 2.10 2.37 16.92
C LYS A 55 3.36 1.49 16.92
N ILE A 56 3.64 0.81 15.80
CA ILE A 56 4.81 -0.07 15.63
C ILE A 56 6.09 0.76 15.55
N VAL A 57 6.11 1.79 14.69
CA VAL A 57 7.28 2.69 14.56
C VAL A 57 7.56 3.38 15.89
N LYS A 58 6.51 3.93 16.54
CA LYS A 58 6.61 4.51 17.89
C LYS A 58 7.25 3.53 18.88
N ARG A 59 6.72 2.31 18.98
CA ARG A 59 7.22 1.30 19.92
C ARG A 59 8.65 0.90 19.63
N ARG A 60 9.04 0.76 18.36
CA ARG A 60 10.43 0.42 17.98
C ARG A 60 11.39 1.56 18.29
N LEU A 61 11.01 2.81 18.06
CA LEU A 61 11.79 4.00 18.44
C LEU A 61 11.95 4.07 19.96
N GLN A 62 10.86 3.90 20.73
CA GLN A 62 10.91 3.89 22.20
C GLN A 62 11.80 2.78 22.77
N GLN A 63 11.86 1.63 22.08
CA GLN A 63 12.68 0.48 22.49
C GLN A 63 14.09 0.51 21.89
N ASP A 64 14.49 1.58 21.19
CA ASP A 64 15.78 1.70 20.50
C ASP A 64 16.09 0.54 19.55
N LYS A 65 15.04 -0.10 19.01
CA LYS A 65 15.11 -1.19 18.02
C LYS A 65 15.19 -0.69 16.58
N VAL A 66 15.13 0.62 16.38
CA VAL A 66 15.34 1.32 15.12
C VAL A 66 15.87 2.71 15.44
N GLY A 67 16.95 3.13 14.79
CA GLY A 67 17.50 4.47 14.97
C GLY A 67 16.70 5.51 14.18
N VAL A 68 16.63 6.76 14.66
CA VAL A 68 15.93 7.82 13.92
C VAL A 68 16.62 8.17 12.60
N ARG A 69 17.97 8.08 12.55
CA ARG A 69 18.75 8.29 11.33
C ARG A 69 18.53 7.18 10.30
N GLU A 70 18.44 5.94 10.77
CA GLU A 70 18.10 4.77 9.93
C GLU A 70 16.69 4.93 9.35
N LEU A 71 15.72 5.31 10.20
CA LEU A 71 14.34 5.57 9.79
C LEU A 71 14.25 6.67 8.71
N LEU A 72 15.08 7.72 8.84
CA LEU A 72 15.14 8.83 7.89
C LEU A 72 15.92 8.51 6.61
N GLN A 73 17.01 7.72 6.68
CA GLN A 73 17.80 7.31 5.50
C GLN A 73 16.96 6.53 4.49
N HIS A 74 15.97 5.77 4.97
CA HIS A 74 15.03 5.08 4.10
C HIS A 74 13.98 6.01 3.47
N ALA A 75 13.74 7.18 4.07
CA ALA A 75 12.71 8.11 3.65
C ALA A 75 13.26 9.28 2.81
N CYS A 76 14.55 9.56 2.91
CA CYS A 76 15.26 10.65 2.23
C CYS A 76 16.59 10.12 1.69
N GLY A 77 16.90 10.32 0.41
CA GLY A 77 18.24 10.07 -0.13
C GLY A 77 19.33 10.87 0.58
N ASP A 78 20.60 10.56 0.32
CA ASP A 78 21.78 11.06 1.05
C ASP A 78 21.76 12.60 1.23
N TRP A 79 21.54 13.05 2.48
CA TRP A 79 21.69 14.45 2.86
C TRP A 79 23.19 14.64 3.00
N GLY A 80 23.81 15.27 1.99
CA GLY A 80 25.27 15.46 1.95
C GLY A 80 25.82 15.97 3.28
N SER A 81 27.13 15.85 3.50
CA SER A 81 27.87 16.03 4.76
C SER A 81 27.61 17.31 5.61
N GLY A 82 26.74 18.23 5.19
CA GLY A 82 26.19 19.30 6.01
C GLY A 82 25.18 18.78 7.04
N ALA A 83 25.21 19.33 8.24
CA ALA A 83 24.27 18.95 9.29
C ALA A 83 22.94 19.71 9.11
N PRO A 84 21.85 19.06 8.66
CA PRO A 84 20.64 19.76 8.25
C PRO A 84 19.90 20.36 9.43
N THR A 85 19.20 21.46 9.16
CA THR A 85 18.14 21.93 10.08
C THR A 85 16.92 21.03 9.91
N VAL A 86 16.49 20.39 10.99
CA VAL A 86 15.31 19.50 10.99
C VAL A 86 14.10 20.26 11.51
N VAL A 87 13.04 20.30 10.72
CA VAL A 87 11.76 20.91 11.10
C VAL A 87 10.68 19.84 11.05
N VAL A 88 10.03 19.60 12.18
CA VAL A 88 8.93 18.63 12.32
C VAL A 88 7.62 19.37 12.44
N TYR A 89 6.56 18.87 11.84
CA TYR A 89 5.22 19.42 12.03
C TYR A 89 4.16 18.32 12.11
N ASP A 90 3.19 18.53 12.97
CA ASP A 90 1.95 17.77 13.03
C ASP A 90 0.79 18.60 12.47
N GLN A 91 -0.44 18.30 12.85
CA GLN A 91 -1.60 19.02 12.35
C GLN A 91 -1.73 20.44 12.94
N GLY A 92 -1.33 20.67 14.20
CA GLY A 92 -1.64 21.94 14.88
C GLY A 92 -0.95 22.19 16.23
N SER A 93 0.12 21.49 16.57
CA SER A 93 0.88 21.76 17.80
C SER A 93 1.67 23.07 17.70
N TRP A 94 1.73 23.81 18.81
CA TRP A 94 2.39 25.13 18.86
C TRP A 94 3.73 25.12 19.59
N ASP A 95 3.80 24.37 20.68
CA ASP A 95 4.93 24.37 21.61
C ASP A 95 5.45 22.94 21.82
N PRO A 96 6.75 22.66 21.56
CA PRO A 96 7.37 21.39 21.91
C PRO A 96 7.12 20.93 23.35
N CYS A 97 7.06 21.86 24.32
CA CYS A 97 6.86 21.55 25.73
C CYS A 97 5.43 21.06 26.04
N ALA A 98 4.46 21.42 25.21
CA ALA A 98 3.07 20.99 25.36
C ALA A 98 2.80 19.62 24.72
N VAL A 99 3.74 19.10 23.92
CA VAL A 99 3.62 17.79 23.28
C VAL A 99 3.86 16.70 24.32
N GLY A 100 2.87 15.83 24.55
CA GLY A 100 3.04 14.70 25.46
C GLY A 100 4.21 13.81 25.04
N THR A 101 5.10 13.48 25.98
CA THR A 101 6.31 12.68 25.75
C THR A 101 5.99 11.26 25.25
N ASP A 102 4.83 10.74 25.65
CA ASP A 102 4.27 9.48 25.16
C ASP A 102 3.47 9.62 23.85
N SER A 103 3.36 10.80 23.24
CA SER A 103 2.78 10.91 21.90
C SER A 103 3.78 10.44 20.83
N PHE A 104 3.32 10.17 19.60
CA PHE A 104 4.26 9.87 18.51
C PHE A 104 5.20 11.05 18.24
N LEU A 105 4.66 12.27 18.18
CA LEU A 105 5.42 13.49 17.98
C LEU A 105 6.46 13.67 19.09
N GLY A 106 6.07 13.49 20.36
CA GLY A 106 6.98 13.59 21.50
C GLY A 106 8.13 12.59 21.43
N VAL A 107 7.83 11.31 21.16
CA VAL A 107 8.86 10.28 20.96
C VAL A 107 9.79 10.62 19.79
N LEU A 108 9.24 11.11 18.67
CA LEU A 108 10.02 11.48 17.50
C LEU A 108 10.96 12.65 17.81
N LEU A 109 10.47 13.71 18.44
CA LEU A 109 11.25 14.88 18.86
C LEU A 109 12.37 14.47 19.82
N LEU A 110 12.07 13.64 20.82
CA LEU A 110 13.06 13.10 21.78
C LEU A 110 14.18 12.32 21.10
N LYS A 111 13.89 11.59 20.01
CA LYS A 111 14.90 10.83 19.27
C LYS A 111 15.66 11.68 18.27
N LEU A 112 15.04 12.71 17.69
CA LEU A 112 15.68 13.64 16.77
C LEU A 112 16.68 14.57 17.46
N GLN A 113 16.36 15.05 18.67
CA GLN A 113 17.18 16.00 19.42
C GLN A 113 18.65 15.57 19.59
N PRO A 114 18.99 14.35 20.07
CA PRO A 114 20.38 13.92 20.17
C PRO A 114 20.98 13.55 18.80
N ALA A 115 20.14 13.31 17.80
CA ALA A 115 20.59 12.86 16.49
C ALA A 115 20.97 14.02 15.56
N PHE A 116 20.42 15.23 15.73
CA PHE A 116 20.63 16.36 14.84
C PHE A 116 20.95 17.64 15.62
N PRO A 117 21.83 18.52 15.13
CA PRO A 117 22.25 19.70 15.88
C PRO A 117 21.16 20.78 15.98
N ARG A 118 20.16 20.75 15.10
CA ARG A 118 19.08 21.73 15.04
C ARG A 118 17.77 21.02 14.76
N VAL A 119 16.88 21.00 15.74
CA VAL A 119 15.54 20.44 15.64
C VAL A 119 14.52 21.48 16.07
N ALA A 120 13.50 21.69 15.26
CA ALA A 120 12.40 22.59 15.58
C ALA A 120 11.04 21.93 15.32
N LEU A 121 10.04 22.26 16.13
CA LEU A 121 8.62 22.03 15.84
C LEU A 121 8.06 23.26 15.10
N LEU A 122 7.31 23.05 14.04
CA LEU A 122 6.58 24.13 13.37
C LEU A 122 5.38 24.55 14.22
N ALA A 123 5.40 25.80 14.71
CA ALA A 123 4.31 26.38 15.48
C ALA A 123 3.02 26.43 14.66
N GLY A 124 1.93 25.93 15.24
CA GLY A 124 0.62 25.85 14.58
C GLY A 124 0.51 24.74 13.53
N GLY A 125 1.55 23.89 13.40
CA GLY A 125 1.55 22.72 12.52
C GLY A 125 1.24 23.02 11.06
N PHE A 126 0.64 22.03 10.38
CA PHE A 126 0.23 22.17 9.00
C PHE A 126 -0.96 23.13 8.82
N GLU A 127 -1.87 23.22 9.79
CA GLU A 127 -3.07 24.07 9.69
C GLU A 127 -2.69 25.55 9.52
N GLU A 128 -1.80 26.06 10.37
CA GLU A 128 -1.32 27.44 10.30
C GLU A 128 -0.47 27.67 9.04
N PHE A 129 0.48 26.77 8.74
CA PHE A 129 1.38 26.94 7.61
C PHE A 129 0.63 26.85 6.26
N GLY A 130 -0.23 25.85 6.10
CA GLY A 130 -0.99 25.61 4.87
C GLY A 130 -2.01 26.70 4.59
N GLY A 131 -2.63 27.27 5.64
CA GLY A 131 -3.51 28.43 5.51
C GLY A 131 -2.78 29.69 5.04
N ARG A 132 -1.55 29.90 5.52
CA ARG A 132 -0.76 31.11 5.23
C ARG A 132 0.09 31.02 3.95
N TYR A 133 0.55 29.83 3.60
CA TYR A 133 1.44 29.58 2.47
C TYR A 133 0.94 28.42 1.57
N PRO A 134 -0.28 28.53 1.00
CA PRO A 134 -0.84 27.46 0.17
C PRO A 134 0.03 27.13 -1.06
N GLY A 135 0.76 28.11 -1.62
CA GLY A 135 1.67 27.92 -2.75
C GLY A 135 2.94 27.11 -2.43
N LEU A 136 3.24 26.89 -1.14
CA LEU A 136 4.33 26.02 -0.68
C LEU A 136 3.83 24.65 -0.22
N CYS A 137 2.56 24.33 -0.48
CA CYS A 137 1.98 23.03 -0.18
C CYS A 137 1.73 22.26 -1.49
N ARG A 138 2.08 20.97 -1.50
CA ARG A 138 1.75 20.06 -2.59
C ARG A 138 0.41 19.41 -2.31
N ASP A 139 -0.60 19.80 -3.10
CA ASP A 139 -1.88 19.11 -3.15
C ASP A 139 -1.87 18.06 -4.27
N GLN A 140 -2.09 16.79 -3.95
CA GLN A 140 -2.24 15.75 -4.98
C GLN A 140 -3.60 15.81 -5.67
N ARG A 141 -4.58 16.60 -5.19
CA ARG A 141 -5.90 16.81 -5.80
C ARG A 141 -5.85 17.60 -7.12
N ALA A 142 -4.73 18.24 -7.45
CA ALA A 142 -4.53 18.83 -8.78
C ALA A 142 -4.43 17.77 -9.90
N SER A 143 -4.34 16.48 -9.54
CA SER A 143 -4.58 15.34 -10.43
C SER A 143 -5.93 14.72 -10.08
N SER A 144 -6.99 15.13 -10.79
CA SER A 144 -8.40 14.78 -10.54
C SER A 144 -8.67 13.28 -10.28
N GLY A 145 -9.20 12.96 -9.10
CA GLY A 145 -9.86 11.70 -8.72
C GLY A 145 -10.45 11.77 -7.30
N PRO A 146 -11.58 11.10 -6.98
CA PRO A 146 -12.23 11.24 -5.68
C PRO A 146 -11.49 10.49 -4.56
N SER A 147 -11.56 11.09 -3.38
CA SER A 147 -10.97 10.80 -2.07
C SER A 147 -10.82 9.32 -1.65
N LEU A 148 -9.57 8.90 -1.35
CA LEU A 148 -9.16 7.59 -0.79
C LEU A 148 -9.50 7.40 0.71
N THR A 149 -10.51 8.10 1.23
CA THR A 149 -10.79 8.30 2.66
C THR A 149 -11.30 7.07 3.45
N SER A 150 -11.10 5.84 2.99
CA SER A 150 -11.65 4.65 3.67
C SER A 150 -10.80 3.37 3.64
N LEU A 151 -9.46 3.46 3.50
CA LEU A 151 -8.64 2.26 3.23
C LEU A 151 -7.60 1.88 4.30
N SER A 152 -7.62 2.48 5.49
CA SER A 152 -6.75 2.04 6.60
C SER A 152 -7.48 2.03 7.95
N GLN A 153 -8.45 1.13 8.12
CA GLN A 153 -8.92 0.78 9.46
C GLN A 153 -7.99 -0.28 10.07
N PRO A 154 -7.66 -0.19 11.37
CA PRO A 154 -6.95 -1.26 12.07
C PRO A 154 -7.81 -2.53 12.06
N CYS A 155 -7.22 -3.63 11.58
CA CYS A 155 -7.90 -4.91 11.46
C CYS A 155 -8.13 -5.49 12.87
N LEU A 156 -9.40 -5.72 13.25
CA LEU A 156 -9.75 -6.54 14.40
C LEU A 156 -9.27 -7.99 14.15
N PRO A 157 -8.91 -8.75 15.21
CA PRO A 157 -8.52 -10.16 15.05
C PRO A 157 -9.77 -10.98 14.71
N THR A 158 -10.03 -11.17 13.41
CA THR A 158 -10.91 -12.24 12.94
C THR A 158 -10.13 -13.55 13.02
N GLY A 159 -10.73 -14.58 13.64
CA GLY A 159 -10.14 -15.92 13.73
C GLY A 159 -9.68 -16.46 12.36
N HIS A 160 -8.81 -17.47 12.36
CA HIS A 160 -8.19 -18.01 11.15
C HIS A 160 -9.25 -18.56 10.16
N GLN A 161 -9.75 -17.68 9.31
CA GLN A 161 -10.47 -18.04 8.10
C GLN A 161 -9.41 -18.37 7.05
N GLY A 162 -9.53 -19.54 6.43
CA GLY A 162 -8.56 -20.06 5.46
C GLY A 162 -8.33 -19.14 4.24
N PRO A 163 -7.80 -19.67 3.14
CA PRO A 163 -7.49 -18.86 1.99
C PRO A 163 -8.77 -18.29 1.38
N THR A 164 -8.72 -17.03 0.97
CA THR A 164 -9.87 -16.34 0.38
C THR A 164 -9.83 -16.44 -1.13
N ARG A 165 -10.90 -16.91 -1.75
CA ARG A 165 -11.03 -16.93 -3.22
C ARG A 165 -11.17 -15.51 -3.77
N ILE A 166 -10.21 -15.05 -4.57
CA ILE A 166 -10.23 -13.72 -5.19
C ILE A 166 -10.74 -13.79 -6.63
N LEU A 167 -10.30 -14.78 -7.40
CA LEU A 167 -10.80 -15.11 -8.74
C LEU A 167 -11.12 -16.60 -8.81
N PRO A 168 -11.81 -17.10 -9.85
CA PRO A 168 -12.17 -18.52 -9.92
C PRO A 168 -11.01 -19.50 -9.70
N PHE A 169 -9.81 -19.13 -10.14
CA PHE A 169 -8.58 -19.91 -10.03
C PHE A 169 -7.54 -19.34 -9.05
N LEU A 170 -7.81 -18.19 -8.41
CA LEU A 170 -6.82 -17.47 -7.58
C LEU A 170 -7.34 -17.33 -6.15
N TYR A 171 -6.61 -17.93 -5.21
CA TYR A 171 -6.79 -17.79 -3.78
C TYR A 171 -5.70 -16.92 -3.16
N LEU A 172 -6.05 -16.23 -2.08
CA LEU A 172 -5.17 -15.35 -1.31
C LEU A 172 -5.12 -15.79 0.15
N GLY A 173 -3.92 -16.04 0.68
CA GLY A 173 -3.76 -16.57 2.03
C GLY A 173 -2.44 -16.23 2.71
N SER A 174 -2.20 -16.93 3.81
CA SER A 174 -1.06 -16.84 4.72
C SER A 174 -0.12 -18.05 4.56
N GLN A 175 0.99 -18.07 5.31
CA GLN A 175 1.87 -19.23 5.36
C GLN A 175 1.17 -20.44 5.97
N GLN A 176 0.27 -20.24 6.94
CA GLN A 176 -0.46 -21.33 7.57
C GLN A 176 -1.37 -22.04 6.56
N ASP A 177 -2.03 -21.27 5.70
CA ASP A 177 -2.84 -21.81 4.60
C ASP A 177 -1.98 -22.62 3.61
N ALA A 178 -0.80 -22.08 3.23
CA ALA A 178 0.11 -22.73 2.27
C ALA A 178 0.69 -24.05 2.79
N GLN A 179 0.84 -24.21 4.10
CA GLN A 179 1.37 -25.45 4.70
C GLN A 179 0.27 -26.49 4.98
N ASN A 180 -1.01 -26.14 4.81
CA ASN A 180 -2.12 -27.05 5.07
C ASN A 180 -2.51 -27.84 3.80
N ARG A 181 -1.95 -29.04 3.65
CA ARG A 181 -2.16 -29.92 2.49
C ARG A 181 -3.64 -30.26 2.25
N GLU A 182 -4.41 -30.51 3.31
CA GLU A 182 -5.83 -30.89 3.19
C GLU A 182 -6.64 -29.71 2.64
N LEU A 183 -6.45 -28.54 3.21
CA LEU A 183 -7.11 -27.32 2.77
C LEU A 183 -6.78 -26.94 1.31
N LEU A 184 -5.52 -27.12 0.88
CA LEU A 184 -5.16 -26.91 -0.52
C LEU A 184 -5.86 -27.91 -1.44
N ARG A 185 -5.91 -29.19 -1.05
CA ARG A 185 -6.63 -30.23 -1.81
C ARG A 185 -8.13 -29.92 -1.91
N ASP A 186 -8.75 -29.52 -0.81
CA ASP A 186 -10.19 -29.26 -0.76
C ASP A 186 -10.60 -28.06 -1.64
N HIS A 187 -9.69 -27.11 -1.85
CA HIS A 187 -9.85 -25.99 -2.79
C HIS A 187 -9.28 -26.24 -4.19
N ASN A 188 -8.82 -27.46 -4.48
CA ASN A 188 -8.15 -27.86 -5.71
C ASN A 188 -6.93 -26.99 -6.08
N ILE A 189 -6.25 -26.42 -5.08
CA ILE A 189 -5.07 -25.58 -5.28
C ILE A 189 -3.88 -26.48 -5.62
N THR A 190 -3.32 -26.27 -6.80
CA THR A 190 -2.22 -27.06 -7.36
C THR A 190 -0.96 -26.22 -7.61
N TYR A 191 -1.07 -24.90 -7.56
CA TYR A 191 0.03 -23.95 -7.75
C TYR A 191 0.21 -23.03 -6.54
N GLU A 192 1.42 -22.56 -6.33
CA GLU A 192 1.75 -21.62 -5.25
C GLU A 192 2.63 -20.47 -5.75
N LEU A 193 2.22 -19.25 -5.44
CA LEU A 193 3.00 -18.04 -5.60
C LEU A 193 3.35 -17.47 -4.22
N ASN A 194 4.58 -17.74 -3.79
CA ASN A 194 5.09 -17.34 -2.47
C ASN A 194 5.77 -15.98 -2.55
N VAL A 195 5.14 -14.97 -1.95
CA VAL A 195 5.61 -13.58 -1.94
C VAL A 195 6.30 -13.30 -0.60
N SER A 196 7.40 -14.03 -0.34
CA SER A 196 8.23 -13.85 0.84
C SER A 196 9.66 -14.35 0.64
N ALA A 197 10.60 -13.75 1.38
CA ALA A 197 11.96 -14.27 1.48
C ALA A 197 12.07 -15.53 2.37
N SER A 198 11.22 -15.66 3.40
CA SER A 198 11.43 -16.61 4.50
C SER A 198 10.42 -17.76 4.60
N CYS A 199 9.21 -17.66 4.03
CA CYS A 199 8.22 -18.73 4.16
C CYS A 199 8.69 -19.95 3.34
N PRO A 200 8.75 -21.16 3.91
CA PRO A 200 9.22 -22.35 3.18
C PRO A 200 8.26 -22.74 2.05
N LYS A 201 8.80 -23.38 1.01
CA LYS A 201 7.98 -24.06 -0.01
C LYS A 201 7.48 -25.37 0.59
N PRO A 202 6.18 -25.70 0.53
CA PRO A 202 5.70 -27.01 0.94
C PRO A 202 6.31 -28.14 0.09
N GLU A 203 6.57 -29.29 0.71
CA GLU A 203 7.16 -30.45 0.03
C GLU A 203 6.23 -31.05 -1.03
N PHE A 204 4.93 -30.98 -0.79
CA PHE A 204 3.90 -31.55 -1.66
C PHE A 204 3.57 -30.70 -2.90
N ILE A 205 4.17 -29.50 -3.04
CA ILE A 205 4.07 -28.68 -4.26
C ILE A 205 5.30 -28.89 -5.13
N GLN A 206 5.09 -29.25 -6.40
CA GLN A 206 6.17 -29.46 -7.36
C GLN A 206 6.85 -28.14 -7.75
N GLU A 207 8.14 -28.20 -8.09
CA GLU A 207 8.90 -27.00 -8.49
C GLU A 207 8.30 -26.34 -9.75
N THR A 208 7.74 -27.15 -10.66
CA THR A 208 7.05 -26.67 -11.88
C THR A 208 5.75 -25.91 -11.61
N GLN A 209 5.20 -26.06 -10.40
CA GLN A 209 3.95 -25.44 -9.93
C GLN A 209 4.20 -24.32 -8.91
N PHE A 210 5.46 -24.00 -8.64
CA PHE A 210 5.86 -23.04 -7.63
C PHE A 210 6.54 -21.82 -8.26
N MET A 211 6.28 -20.64 -7.69
CA MET A 211 7.04 -19.43 -7.98
C MET A 211 7.29 -18.67 -6.68
N ARG A 212 8.51 -18.16 -6.50
CA ARG A 212 8.88 -17.28 -5.39
C ARG A 212 9.19 -15.87 -5.86
N ILE A 213 8.68 -14.90 -5.10
CA ILE A 213 9.11 -13.51 -5.14
C ILE A 213 9.73 -13.20 -3.77
N PRO A 214 11.07 -13.20 -3.63
CA PRO A 214 11.75 -13.17 -2.35
C PRO A 214 11.81 -11.74 -1.78
N VAL A 215 10.70 -11.26 -1.21
CA VAL A 215 10.59 -9.91 -0.66
C VAL A 215 10.24 -9.88 0.84
N ASN A 216 10.77 -8.87 1.52
CA ASN A 216 10.38 -8.56 2.89
C ASN A 216 9.20 -7.57 2.93
N ASP A 217 8.49 -7.54 4.06
CA ASP A 217 7.36 -6.62 4.26
C ASP A 217 7.86 -5.35 4.96
N ASN A 218 8.54 -4.50 4.20
CA ASN A 218 9.06 -3.23 4.71
C ASN A 218 8.86 -2.10 3.68
N TYR A 219 9.23 -0.90 4.09
CA TYR A 219 8.97 0.33 3.33
C TYR A 219 9.98 0.60 2.20
N SER A 220 11.04 -0.20 2.05
CA SER A 220 12.06 -0.04 1.01
C SER A 220 12.04 -1.10 -0.07
N GLU A 221 11.32 -2.21 0.15
CA GLU A 221 11.28 -3.34 -0.78
C GLU A 221 10.52 -3.03 -2.06
N LYS A 222 11.01 -3.58 -3.18
CA LYS A 222 10.45 -3.34 -4.51
C LYS A 222 9.72 -4.57 -5.03
N LEU A 223 8.40 -4.51 -5.06
CA LEU A 223 7.51 -5.53 -5.60
C LEU A 223 7.15 -5.28 -7.08
N MET A 224 7.07 -4.01 -7.48
CA MET A 224 6.69 -3.60 -8.83
C MET A 224 7.50 -4.29 -9.95
N PRO A 225 8.84 -4.42 -9.85
CA PRO A 225 9.62 -5.10 -10.89
C PRO A 225 9.19 -6.56 -11.13
N HIS A 226 8.56 -7.20 -10.14
CA HIS A 226 8.10 -8.57 -10.22
C HIS A 226 6.67 -8.73 -10.76
N PHE A 227 5.89 -7.65 -10.86
CA PHE A 227 4.48 -7.73 -11.25
C PHE A 227 4.26 -8.36 -12.62
N ALA A 228 5.07 -7.98 -13.63
CA ALA A 228 4.95 -8.56 -14.96
C ALA A 228 5.23 -10.08 -14.95
N GLY A 229 6.23 -10.53 -14.19
CA GLY A 229 6.55 -11.96 -14.03
C GLY A 229 5.45 -12.71 -13.27
N ALA A 230 4.96 -12.14 -12.18
CA ALA A 230 3.85 -12.70 -11.40
C ALA A 230 2.59 -12.84 -12.25
N CYS A 231 2.25 -11.82 -13.04
CA CYS A 231 1.08 -11.87 -13.91
C CYS A 231 1.20 -12.97 -14.98
N ARG A 232 2.39 -13.14 -15.60
CA ARG A 232 2.62 -14.25 -16.55
C ARG A 232 2.45 -15.62 -15.90
N PHE A 233 2.94 -15.79 -14.66
CA PHE A 233 2.74 -17.04 -13.92
C PHE A 233 1.26 -17.31 -13.65
N LEU A 234 0.52 -16.30 -13.18
CA LEU A 234 -0.92 -16.42 -12.90
C LEU A 234 -1.74 -16.68 -14.18
N ASP A 235 -1.39 -16.04 -15.30
CA ASP A 235 -2.01 -16.30 -16.60
C ASP A 235 -1.77 -17.75 -17.05
N LYS A 236 -0.54 -18.27 -16.90
CA LYS A 236 -0.22 -19.68 -17.19
C LYS A 236 -1.08 -20.64 -16.36
N VAL A 237 -1.25 -20.39 -15.06
CA VAL A 237 -2.09 -21.25 -14.20
C VAL A 237 -3.55 -21.21 -14.66
N ARG A 238 -4.07 -20.02 -14.96
CA ARG A 238 -5.43 -19.85 -15.47
C ARG A 238 -5.65 -20.61 -16.78
N GLU A 239 -4.72 -20.47 -17.71
CA GLU A 239 -4.80 -21.06 -19.06
C GLU A 239 -4.66 -22.59 -19.04
N SER A 240 -3.97 -23.15 -18.04
CA SER A 240 -3.92 -24.60 -17.82
C SER A 240 -5.15 -25.15 -17.06
N GLY A 241 -6.10 -24.30 -16.67
CA GLY A 241 -7.23 -24.69 -15.82
C GLY A 241 -6.84 -25.04 -14.38
N GLY A 242 -5.64 -24.68 -13.96
CA GLY A 242 -5.15 -24.89 -12.60
C GLY A 242 -5.72 -23.89 -11.59
N CYS A 243 -5.34 -24.05 -10.32
CA CYS A 243 -5.72 -23.15 -9.23
C CYS A 243 -4.50 -22.80 -8.39
N VAL A 244 -4.32 -21.52 -8.07
CA VAL A 244 -3.13 -20.98 -7.39
C VAL A 244 -3.48 -20.34 -6.06
N LEU A 245 -2.64 -20.61 -5.06
CA LEU A 245 -2.56 -19.81 -3.84
C LEU A 245 -1.45 -18.76 -3.96
N VAL A 246 -1.82 -17.49 -3.88
CA VAL A 246 -0.88 -16.39 -3.68
C VAL A 246 -0.80 -16.11 -2.17
N HIS A 247 0.37 -16.27 -1.56
CA HIS A 247 0.51 -16.09 -0.13
C HIS A 247 1.82 -15.39 0.27
N CYS A 248 1.85 -14.91 1.50
CA CYS A 248 3.05 -14.45 2.18
C CYS A 248 3.02 -14.98 3.61
N LEU A 249 3.64 -14.30 4.58
CA LEU A 249 3.57 -14.75 5.97
C LEU A 249 2.14 -14.67 6.54
N ALA A 250 1.53 -13.48 6.53
CA ALA A 250 0.23 -13.23 7.16
C ALA A 250 -0.94 -13.09 6.16
N GLY A 251 -0.67 -12.94 4.87
CA GLY A 251 -1.72 -12.68 3.87
C GLY A 251 -2.38 -11.31 3.99
N ILE A 252 -1.62 -10.30 4.47
CA ILE A 252 -2.11 -8.94 4.76
C ILE A 252 -1.51 -7.89 3.82
N SER A 253 -0.20 -7.95 3.51
CA SER A 253 0.48 -6.88 2.77
C SER A 253 1.10 -7.31 1.43
N ARG A 254 2.15 -8.13 1.45
CA ARG A 254 2.88 -8.59 0.24
C ARG A 254 2.01 -9.35 -0.78
N SER A 255 1.40 -10.48 -0.38
CA SER A 255 0.57 -11.26 -1.30
C SER A 255 -0.69 -10.55 -1.77
N PRO A 256 -1.42 -9.76 -0.93
CA PRO A 256 -2.51 -8.96 -1.43
C PRO A 256 -2.07 -7.93 -2.47
N THR A 257 -0.88 -7.32 -2.33
CA THR A 257 -0.36 -6.38 -3.33
C THR A 257 -0.21 -7.05 -4.70
N VAL A 258 0.37 -8.26 -4.76
CA VAL A 258 0.50 -9.01 -6.02
C VAL A 258 -0.88 -9.39 -6.59
N ALA A 259 -1.81 -9.81 -5.73
CA ALA A 259 -3.17 -10.13 -6.15
C ALA A 259 -3.90 -8.90 -6.74
N ILE A 260 -3.75 -7.72 -6.12
CA ILE A 260 -4.31 -6.45 -6.61
C ILE A 260 -3.68 -6.09 -7.97
N ALA A 261 -2.35 -6.16 -8.09
CA ALA A 261 -1.64 -5.87 -9.34
C ALA A 261 -2.12 -6.77 -10.50
N TYR A 262 -2.40 -8.04 -10.21
CA TYR A 262 -2.97 -8.97 -11.18
C TYR A 262 -4.42 -8.60 -11.54
N VAL A 263 -5.27 -8.31 -10.55
CA VAL A 263 -6.66 -7.88 -10.77
C VAL A 263 -6.72 -6.62 -11.63
N MET A 264 -5.84 -5.63 -11.41
CA MET A 264 -5.75 -4.43 -12.23
C MET A 264 -5.54 -4.78 -13.71
N ARG A 265 -4.55 -5.65 -14.01
CA ARG A 265 -4.22 -6.05 -15.39
C ARG A 265 -5.29 -6.92 -16.01
N HIS A 266 -5.77 -7.91 -15.26
CA HIS A 266 -6.68 -8.95 -15.75
C HIS A 266 -8.11 -8.44 -15.95
N LEU A 267 -8.64 -7.70 -14.98
CA LEU A 267 -10.00 -7.13 -15.03
C LEU A 267 -10.02 -5.69 -15.55
N ARG A 268 -8.86 -5.13 -15.92
CA ARG A 268 -8.70 -3.75 -16.41
C ARG A 268 -9.24 -2.71 -15.43
N LEU A 269 -9.01 -2.94 -14.14
CA LEU A 269 -9.44 -2.06 -13.06
C LEU A 269 -8.35 -1.05 -12.70
N SER A 270 -8.79 0.12 -12.25
CA SER A 270 -7.91 1.08 -11.59
C SER A 270 -7.26 0.47 -10.35
N SER A 271 -6.17 1.07 -9.87
CA SER A 271 -5.52 0.64 -8.62
C SER A 271 -6.51 0.65 -7.43
N ASP A 272 -7.36 1.67 -7.36
CA ASP A 272 -8.39 1.83 -6.33
C ASP A 272 -9.53 0.80 -6.48
N ASP A 273 -10.08 0.62 -7.68
CA ASP A 273 -11.13 -0.38 -7.92
C ASP A 273 -10.64 -1.80 -7.64
N ALA A 274 -9.41 -2.12 -8.06
CA ALA A 274 -8.80 -3.42 -7.81
C ALA A 274 -8.53 -3.65 -6.32
N TYR A 275 -8.05 -2.63 -5.60
CA TYR A 275 -7.90 -2.70 -4.14
C TYR A 275 -9.26 -2.98 -3.49
N ARG A 276 -10.30 -2.21 -3.82
CA ARG A 276 -11.66 -2.38 -3.28
C ARG A 276 -12.22 -3.76 -3.58
N TYR A 277 -11.98 -4.29 -4.79
CA TYR A 277 -12.37 -5.64 -5.19
C TYR A 277 -11.77 -6.72 -4.27
N VAL A 278 -10.46 -6.65 -4.02
CA VAL A 278 -9.78 -7.64 -3.15
C VAL A 278 -10.16 -7.42 -1.68
N LYS A 279 -10.26 -6.17 -1.23
CA LYS A 279 -10.64 -5.80 0.15
C LYS A 279 -12.05 -6.27 0.52
N ALA A 280 -13.00 -6.18 -0.40
CA ALA A 280 -14.36 -6.66 -0.19
C ALA A 280 -14.42 -8.17 0.06
N LYS A 281 -13.51 -8.94 -0.56
CA LYS A 281 -13.42 -10.40 -0.38
C LYS A 281 -12.61 -10.77 0.85
N ARG A 282 -11.49 -10.07 1.10
CA ARG A 282 -10.62 -10.28 2.26
C ARG A 282 -10.45 -8.97 3.05
N PRO A 283 -11.35 -8.67 4.01
CA PRO A 283 -11.32 -7.42 4.76
C PRO A 283 -10.03 -7.18 5.56
N SER A 284 -9.25 -8.23 5.87
CA SER A 284 -8.00 -8.14 6.61
C SER A 284 -6.80 -7.65 5.79
N ILE A 285 -6.92 -7.49 4.46
CA ILE A 285 -5.79 -6.97 3.68
C ILE A 285 -5.46 -5.53 4.11
N SER A 286 -4.16 -5.26 4.22
CA SER A 286 -3.61 -3.94 4.49
C SER A 286 -2.19 -3.88 3.94
N PRO A 287 -2.00 -3.83 2.60
CA PRO A 287 -0.73 -3.48 1.98
C PRO A 287 -0.06 -2.30 2.68
N ASN A 288 1.24 -2.39 2.89
CA ASN A 288 2.00 -1.26 3.38
C ASN A 288 1.99 -0.12 2.32
N PHE A 289 2.23 1.11 2.76
CA PHE A 289 2.11 2.28 1.88
C PHE A 289 3.11 2.30 0.72
N ASN A 290 4.32 1.76 0.91
CA ASN A 290 5.30 1.62 -0.16
C ASN A 290 4.74 0.72 -1.28
N PHE A 291 4.10 -0.40 -0.93
CA PHE A 291 3.45 -1.27 -1.90
C PHE A 291 2.21 -0.65 -2.55
N LEU A 292 1.43 0.15 -1.82
CA LEU A 292 0.33 0.93 -2.42
C LEU A 292 0.87 1.95 -3.45
N GLY A 293 1.95 2.66 -3.14
CA GLY A 293 2.61 3.57 -4.10
C GLY A 293 3.10 2.84 -5.36
N GLN A 294 3.60 1.62 -5.21
CA GLN A 294 4.01 0.78 -6.33
C GLN A 294 2.83 0.29 -7.19
N LEU A 295 1.64 0.12 -6.62
CA LEU A 295 0.42 -0.17 -7.40
C LEU A 295 0.00 1.04 -8.24
N LEU A 296 0.14 2.27 -7.73
CA LEU A 296 -0.12 3.48 -8.51
C LEU A 296 0.84 3.60 -9.69
N GLU A 297 2.11 3.30 -9.49
CA GLU A 297 3.09 3.32 -10.57
C GLU A 297 2.83 2.20 -11.61
N TRP A 298 2.43 1.02 -11.14
CA TRP A 298 1.96 -0.06 -12.01
C TRP A 298 0.75 0.35 -12.86
N GLU A 299 -0.20 1.08 -12.28
CA GLU A 299 -1.35 1.59 -13.01
C GLU A 299 -0.94 2.55 -14.16
N LYS A 300 0.03 3.44 -13.90
CA LYS A 300 0.59 4.32 -14.95
C LYS A 300 1.23 3.50 -16.07
N GLN A 301 1.98 2.45 -15.72
CA GLN A 301 2.56 1.54 -16.69
C GLN A 301 1.48 0.83 -17.52
N LEU A 302 0.45 0.28 -16.89
CA LEU A 302 -0.67 -0.38 -17.59
C LEU A 302 -1.44 0.57 -18.53
N ARG A 303 -1.58 1.85 -18.16
CA ARG A 303 -2.14 2.88 -19.06
C ARG A 303 -1.25 3.13 -20.26
N ARG A 304 0.07 3.22 -20.07
CA ARG A 304 1.06 3.37 -21.15
C ARG A 304 1.02 2.18 -22.11
N GLU A 305 0.86 0.97 -21.57
CA GLU A 305 0.71 -0.28 -22.32
C GLU A 305 -0.69 -0.46 -22.92
N ARG A 306 -1.61 0.50 -22.74
CA ARG A 306 -3.01 0.49 -23.22
C ARG A 306 -3.83 -0.72 -22.72
N VAL A 307 -3.43 -1.32 -21.60
CA VAL A 307 -4.22 -2.34 -20.90
C VAL A 307 -5.43 -1.69 -20.23
N LEU A 308 -5.21 -0.52 -19.59
CA LEU A 308 -6.25 0.32 -19.02
C LEU A 308 -6.66 1.40 -20.02
N GLY A 309 -7.97 1.63 -20.15
CA GLY A 309 -8.51 2.70 -20.98
C GLY A 309 -8.22 4.10 -20.41
N PRO A 310 -8.42 5.17 -21.20
CA PRO A 310 -8.42 6.54 -20.68
C PRO A 310 -9.45 6.65 -19.55
N CYS A 311 -9.13 7.38 -18.48
CA CYS A 311 -10.12 7.71 -17.47
C CYS A 311 -11.29 8.41 -18.19
N ALA A 312 -12.51 7.90 -18.07
CA ALA A 312 -13.66 8.59 -18.62
C ALA A 312 -13.66 10.03 -18.05
N PRO A 313 -13.90 11.07 -18.88
CA PRO A 313 -13.89 12.44 -18.38
C PRO A 313 -14.93 12.56 -17.25
N PRO A 314 -14.65 13.38 -16.22
CA PRO A 314 -15.64 13.62 -15.17
C PRO A 314 -16.92 14.13 -15.83
N CYS A 315 -18.02 13.41 -15.60
CA CYS A 315 -19.33 13.84 -16.08
C CYS A 315 -19.58 15.27 -15.59
N PRO A 316 -20.03 16.20 -16.46
CA PRO A 316 -20.38 17.54 -16.01
C PRO A 316 -21.47 17.43 -14.95
N ALA A 317 -21.20 18.04 -13.78
CA ALA A 317 -22.11 18.05 -12.66
C ALA A 317 -23.46 18.63 -13.08
N SER A 318 -24.52 17.83 -12.98
CA SER A 318 -25.90 18.32 -13.02
C SER A 318 -26.43 18.47 -11.59
N PRO A 319 -27.29 19.47 -11.33
CA PRO A 319 -27.69 19.81 -9.97
C PRO A 319 -28.67 18.77 -9.39
N SER A 320 -28.35 18.31 -8.18
CA SER A 320 -29.23 17.74 -7.15
C SER A 320 -30.63 17.24 -7.57
N SER A 321 -30.80 15.93 -7.66
CA SER A 321 -31.96 15.22 -7.09
C SER A 321 -31.71 13.70 -7.06
N GLY A 322 -31.89 13.09 -5.88
CA GLY A 322 -32.08 11.65 -5.66
C GLY A 322 -31.01 10.70 -6.18
N CYS A 323 -30.06 10.29 -5.34
CA CYS A 323 -29.07 9.27 -5.68
C CYS A 323 -29.69 7.85 -5.62
N PRO A 324 -29.78 7.08 -6.73
CA PRO A 324 -29.99 5.64 -6.64
C PRO A 324 -28.65 4.97 -6.37
N LYS A 325 -28.61 4.09 -5.37
CA LYS A 325 -27.47 3.22 -5.06
C LYS A 325 -27.04 2.49 -6.34
N ARG A 326 -25.76 2.61 -6.71
CA ARG A 326 -25.15 1.83 -7.78
C ARG A 326 -25.07 0.37 -7.32
N LEU A 327 -26.11 -0.42 -7.62
CA LEU A 327 -26.09 -1.87 -7.44
C LEU A 327 -25.00 -2.43 -8.36
N TYR A 328 -24.06 -3.19 -7.79
CA TYR A 328 -23.20 -4.06 -8.57
C TYR A 328 -24.09 -5.10 -9.29
N PRO A 329 -23.89 -5.36 -10.59
CA PRO A 329 -24.62 -6.43 -11.26
C PRO A 329 -24.19 -7.78 -10.66
N PRO A 330 -25.12 -8.72 -10.43
CA PRO A 330 -24.77 -10.08 -10.04
C PRO A 330 -24.09 -10.78 -11.21
N ASP A 331 -23.22 -11.72 -10.85
CA ASP A 331 -22.41 -12.61 -11.69
C ASP A 331 -22.94 -12.79 -13.13
N THR A 332 -22.25 -12.19 -14.10
CA THR A 332 -22.39 -12.56 -15.51
C THR A 332 -21.03 -13.06 -15.98
N ILE A 333 -20.99 -14.36 -16.24
CA ILE A 333 -19.90 -15.10 -16.88
C ILE A 333 -19.55 -14.40 -18.19
N LEU A 334 -18.34 -13.84 -18.30
CA LEU A 334 -17.81 -13.37 -19.57
C LEU A 334 -17.49 -14.60 -20.43
N GLY A 335 -18.17 -14.68 -21.57
CA GLY A 335 -18.13 -15.79 -22.50
C GLY A 335 -16.75 -16.11 -23.05
N LEU A 336 -16.48 -17.41 -23.18
CA LEU A 336 -15.43 -17.98 -24.01
C LEU A 336 -15.86 -17.93 -25.48
N PRO A 337 -14.94 -17.77 -26.44
CA PRO A 337 -15.26 -17.90 -27.85
C PRO A 337 -15.43 -19.38 -28.23
N GLU A 338 -16.62 -19.75 -28.71
CA GLU A 338 -16.84 -21.05 -29.34
C GLU A 338 -16.18 -21.08 -30.72
N ASN A 339 -15.22 -21.98 -30.91
CA ASN A 339 -14.86 -22.55 -32.21
C ASN A 339 -14.05 -23.82 -31.96
N LEU A 340 -14.71 -24.97 -31.81
CA LEU A 340 -14.11 -26.27 -32.17
C LEU A 340 -15.18 -27.38 -32.35
N VAL A 341 -15.51 -27.61 -33.62
CA VAL A 341 -15.65 -28.91 -34.31
C VAL A 341 -16.56 -29.97 -33.66
N THR A 342 -17.79 -30.10 -34.17
CA THR A 342 -18.64 -31.28 -33.98
C THR A 342 -18.35 -32.31 -35.08
N LEU A 343 -17.61 -33.37 -34.74
CA LEU A 343 -17.62 -34.63 -35.50
C LEU A 343 -18.88 -35.41 -35.09
N GLY A 344 -19.83 -35.50 -36.01
CA GLY A 344 -21.04 -36.30 -35.84
C GLY A 344 -20.78 -37.79 -36.08
N ILE A 345 -21.29 -38.62 -35.17
CA ILE A 345 -21.50 -40.06 -35.38
C ILE A 345 -22.97 -40.37 -34.99
N PRO A 346 -23.68 -41.24 -35.73
CA PRO A 346 -25.13 -41.15 -35.95
C PRO A 346 -25.95 -41.97 -34.95
N ARG A 347 -27.22 -41.58 -34.79
CA ARG A 347 -28.25 -42.36 -34.08
C ARG A 347 -28.85 -43.42 -34.99
N SER A 348 -28.98 -44.65 -34.49
CA SER A 348 -29.92 -45.65 -35.01
C SER A 348 -31.24 -45.62 -34.21
N PRO A 349 -32.37 -46.05 -34.81
CA PRO A 349 -33.73 -45.82 -34.28
C PRO A 349 -34.41 -47.11 -33.75
N THR A 350 -35.72 -47.00 -33.44
CA THR A 350 -36.74 -48.01 -33.05
C THR A 350 -37.01 -48.09 -31.55
N GLY A 351 -38.25 -48.22 -31.04
CA GLY A 351 -39.62 -48.31 -31.57
C GLY A 351 -40.57 -48.35 -30.34
N VAL A 352 -41.64 -47.55 -30.29
CA VAL A 352 -43.07 -47.92 -30.50
C VAL A 352 -43.67 -48.93 -29.51
N ALA A 353 -44.72 -48.45 -28.81
CA ALA A 353 -45.88 -49.13 -28.17
C ALA A 353 -45.61 -50.14 -27.05
N ALA A 354 -46.37 -50.20 -25.95
CA ALA A 354 -47.75 -49.79 -25.68
C ALA A 354 -47.91 -49.16 -24.28
#